data_AF-A0A838FRX8-F1
#
_entry.id   AF-A0A838FRX8-F1
#
_cell.length_a   1.000
_cell.length_b   1.000
_cell.length_c   1.000
_cell.angle_alpha   90.00
_cell.angle_beta   90.00
_cell.angle_gamma   90.00
#
_symmetry.space_group_name_H-M   'P 1'
#
loop_
_entity.id
_entity.type
_entity.pdbx_description
1 polymer ?
#
loop_
_entity_poly.entity_id
_entity_poly.type
_entity_poly.pdbx_seq_one_letter_code
_entity_poly.pdbx_strand_id
1 'polypeptide(L)'
;RTWHVPGALDLDLMRAEAQCFVGQHDFASFAANRGQPEHDTVRTIQQVQLRRSGPCVVVEFTGDGFLYKMVRLMVGALARCARGQAAPGEVRQRLESPAQTPATARFVAPAAGLYLVRVRY
;
A
#
# COMPACT_ATOMS: atom_id res chain seq x y z
N ARG A 1 6.23 1.45 -17.91
CA ARG A 1 7.23 2.03 -16.97
C ARG A 1 7.05 1.36 -15.60
N THR A 2 8.10 1.19 -14.82
CA THR A 2 8.05 0.54 -13.49
C THR A 2 8.83 1.38 -12.48
N TRP A 3 8.58 1.18 -11.18
CA TRP A 3 9.40 1.80 -10.14
C TRP A 3 10.64 0.94 -9.90
N HIS A 4 11.82 1.52 -10.14
CA HIS A 4 13.09 0.90 -9.79
C HIS A 4 13.34 1.04 -8.28
N VAL A 5 13.46 -0.10 -7.60
CA VAL A 5 13.79 -0.16 -6.17
C VAL A 5 15.17 -0.81 -6.03
N PRO A 6 16.18 -0.08 -5.53
CA PRO A 6 17.51 -0.64 -5.37
C PRO A 6 17.57 -1.63 -4.19
N GLY A 7 18.31 -2.72 -4.39
CA GLY A 7 18.53 -3.76 -3.40
C GLY A 7 17.55 -4.93 -3.50
N ALA A 8 17.76 -5.93 -2.66
CA ALA A 8 16.86 -7.07 -2.53
C ALA A 8 15.58 -6.68 -1.79
N LEU A 9 14.47 -7.35 -2.14
CA LEU A 9 13.19 -7.24 -1.43
C LEU A 9 12.90 -8.59 -0.77
N ASP A 10 12.65 -8.57 0.53
CA ASP A 10 12.09 -9.71 1.23
C ASP A 10 10.61 -9.86 0.80
N LEU A 11 10.37 -10.79 -0.12
CA LEU A 11 9.04 -11.01 -0.70
C LEU A 11 8.09 -11.69 0.28
N ASP A 12 8.59 -12.46 1.24
CA ASP A 12 7.76 -13.18 2.19
C ASP A 12 7.25 -12.22 3.26
N LEU A 13 8.13 -11.33 3.76
CA LEU A 13 7.71 -10.20 4.59
C LEU A 13 6.75 -9.28 3.83
N MET A 14 7.06 -8.95 2.57
CA MET A 14 6.18 -8.10 1.76
C MET A 14 4.78 -8.72 1.58
N ARG A 15 4.69 -10.04 1.40
CA ARG A 15 3.42 -10.77 1.32
C ARG A 15 2.67 -10.72 2.65
N ALA A 16 3.34 -10.98 3.76
CA ALA A 16 2.74 -10.97 5.09
C ALA A 16 2.13 -9.60 5.43
N GLU A 17 2.87 -8.52 5.19
CA GLU A 17 2.38 -7.15 5.38
C GLU A 17 1.23 -6.82 4.41
N ALA A 18 1.31 -7.28 3.15
CA ALA A 18 0.27 -7.03 2.15
C ALA A 18 -1.07 -7.66 2.51
N GLN A 19 -1.07 -8.83 3.18
CA GLN A 19 -2.30 -9.47 3.65
C GLN A 19 -3.01 -8.66 4.74
N CYS A 20 -2.30 -7.83 5.49
CA CYS A 20 -2.92 -6.96 6.51
C CYS A 20 -3.90 -5.95 5.90
N PHE A 21 -3.77 -5.63 4.61
CA PHE A 21 -4.70 -4.72 3.94
C PHE A 21 -6.04 -5.37 3.59
N VAL A 22 -6.13 -6.71 3.52
CA VAL A 22 -7.36 -7.40 3.13
C VAL A 22 -8.44 -7.23 4.21
N GLY A 23 -9.66 -6.94 3.79
CA GLY A 23 -10.79 -6.62 4.67
C GLY A 23 -11.21 -5.16 4.60
N GLN A 24 -12.10 -4.77 5.51
CA GLN A 24 -12.59 -3.41 5.68
C GLN A 24 -11.78 -2.71 6.76
N HIS A 25 -11.15 -1.58 6.43
CA HIS A 25 -10.29 -0.82 7.35
C HIS A 25 -10.46 0.68 7.16
N ASP A 26 -10.08 1.44 8.18
CA ASP A 26 -9.81 2.87 8.03
C ASP A 26 -8.42 3.08 7.41
N PHE A 27 -8.39 3.61 6.18
CA PHE A 27 -7.17 3.84 5.42
C PHE A 27 -6.64 5.28 5.52
N ALA A 28 -7.04 6.06 6.54
CA ALA A 28 -6.56 7.43 6.72
C ALA A 28 -5.01 7.56 6.75
N SER A 29 -4.31 6.57 7.31
CA SER A 29 -2.82 6.52 7.32
C SER A 29 -2.20 6.22 5.95
N PHE A 30 -3.01 5.75 5.01
CA PHE A 30 -2.68 5.49 3.61
C PHE A 30 -3.42 6.44 2.66
N ALA A 31 -3.98 7.56 3.15
CA ALA A 31 -4.59 8.58 2.32
C ALA A 31 -3.70 9.83 2.24
N ALA A 32 -3.84 10.59 1.15
CA ALA A 32 -3.33 11.94 1.06
C ALA A 32 -4.49 12.92 0.85
N ASN A 33 -4.40 14.10 1.45
CA ASN A 33 -5.43 15.12 1.33
C ASN A 33 -5.18 16.02 0.11
N ARG A 34 -6.25 16.48 -0.54
CA ARG A 34 -6.20 17.51 -1.59
C ARG A 34 -6.58 18.89 -1.05
N GLY A 35 -6.06 19.24 0.13
CA GLY A 35 -6.39 20.50 0.82
C GLY A 35 -7.62 20.42 1.73
N GLN A 36 -8.47 19.41 1.57
CA GLN A 36 -9.54 19.06 2.53
C GLN A 36 -9.37 17.61 2.99
N PRO A 37 -9.68 17.29 4.26
CA PRO A 37 -9.73 15.91 4.73
C PRO A 37 -10.89 15.17 4.08
N GLU A 38 -10.67 13.92 3.70
CA GLU A 38 -11.75 13.04 3.25
C GLU A 38 -12.70 12.76 4.42
N HIS A 39 -14.01 12.90 4.17
CA HIS A 39 -15.05 12.66 5.17
C HIS A 39 -15.16 11.18 5.56
N ASP A 40 -14.84 10.28 4.62
CA ASP A 40 -14.86 8.84 4.82
C ASP A 40 -13.60 8.20 4.21
N THR A 41 -12.82 7.59 5.09
CA THR A 41 -11.56 6.91 4.80
C THR A 41 -11.67 5.38 4.91
N VAL A 42 -12.88 4.84 5.12
CA VAL A 42 -13.10 3.40 5.23
C VAL A 42 -13.24 2.78 3.85
N ARG A 43 -12.39 1.81 3.51
CA ARG A 43 -12.46 1.09 2.22
C ARG A 43 -12.37 -0.41 2.46
N THR A 44 -12.80 -1.18 1.47
CA THR A 44 -12.70 -2.64 1.51
C THR A 44 -11.73 -3.10 0.43
N ILE A 45 -10.63 -3.72 0.85
CA ILE A 45 -9.75 -4.46 -0.05
C ILE A 45 -10.17 -5.92 -0.02
N GLN A 46 -10.69 -6.39 -1.14
CA GLN A 46 -11.12 -7.78 -1.31
C GLN A 46 -9.93 -8.72 -1.47
N GLN A 47 -8.88 -8.26 -2.15
CA GLN A 47 -7.73 -9.11 -2.45
C GLN A 47 -6.46 -8.29 -2.69
N VAL A 48 -5.34 -8.80 -2.19
CA VAL A 48 -4.01 -8.34 -2.57
C VAL A 48 -3.20 -9.53 -3.10
N GLN A 49 -2.71 -9.43 -4.33
CA GLN A 49 -1.87 -10.44 -4.96
C GLN A 49 -0.48 -9.89 -5.20
N LEU A 50 0.54 -10.70 -4.85
CA LEU A 50 1.94 -10.38 -5.11
C LEU A 50 2.55 -11.50 -5.95
N ARG A 51 2.99 -11.15 -7.17
CA ARG A 51 3.60 -12.09 -8.11
C ARG A 51 4.95 -11.57 -8.60
N ARG A 52 5.89 -12.49 -8.80
CA ARG A 52 7.17 -12.19 -9.45
C ARG A 52 7.01 -12.39 -10.95
N SER A 53 7.47 -11.42 -11.73
CA SER A 53 7.46 -11.43 -13.19
C SER A 53 8.85 -11.04 -13.68
N GLY A 54 9.73 -12.03 -13.85
CA GLY A 54 11.14 -11.82 -14.15
C GLY A 54 11.83 -10.96 -13.08
N PRO A 55 12.43 -9.81 -13.45
CA PRO A 55 13.07 -8.91 -12.49
C PRO A 55 12.07 -8.03 -11.72
N CYS A 56 10.78 -8.06 -12.07
CA CYS A 56 9.77 -7.21 -11.46
C CYS A 56 8.94 -7.95 -10.41
N VAL A 57 8.49 -7.21 -9.41
CA VAL A 57 7.43 -7.62 -8.49
C VAL A 57 6.18 -6.85 -8.88
N VAL A 58 5.08 -7.56 -9.10
CA VAL A 58 3.78 -6.97 -9.40
C VAL A 58 2.89 -7.16 -8.19
N VAL A 59 2.34 -6.04 -7.71
CA VAL A 59 1.38 -6.01 -6.61
C VAL A 59 0.05 -5.53 -7.17
N GLU A 60 -0.98 -6.33 -7.01
CA GLU A 60 -2.32 -6.06 -7.52
C GLU A 60 -3.30 -5.98 -6.35
N PHE A 61 -4.06 -4.89 -6.30
CA PHE A 61 -5.06 -4.63 -5.28
C PHE A 61 -6.44 -4.66 -5.93
N THR A 62 -7.36 -5.40 -5.33
CA THR A 62 -8.79 -5.42 -5.70
C THR A 62 -9.59 -4.90 -4.52
N GLY A 63 -10.46 -3.93 -4.74
CA GLY A 63 -11.29 -3.32 -3.70
C GLY A 63 -12.47 -2.56 -4.27
N ASP A 64 -13.35 -2.11 -3.39
CA ASP A 64 -14.57 -1.35 -3.72
C ASP A 64 -14.29 0.10 -4.13
N GLY A 65 -13.18 0.66 -3.69
CA GLY A 65 -12.71 1.99 -4.04
C GLY A 65 -11.37 2.29 -3.41
N PHE A 66 -10.70 3.33 -3.91
CA PHE A 66 -9.39 3.74 -3.40
C PHE A 66 -9.38 5.25 -3.12
N LEU A 67 -8.81 5.63 -1.98
CA LEU A 67 -8.58 7.03 -1.62
C LEU A 67 -7.47 7.65 -2.49
N TYR A 68 -7.36 8.98 -2.46
CA TYR A 68 -6.32 9.66 -3.20
C TYR A 68 -4.91 9.21 -2.74
N LYS A 69 -4.10 8.78 -3.72
CA LYS A 69 -2.75 8.18 -3.55
C LYS A 69 -2.70 6.87 -2.75
N MET A 70 -3.83 6.28 -2.39
CA MET A 70 -3.91 5.12 -1.49
C MET A 70 -3.03 3.95 -1.92
N VAL A 71 -3.20 3.48 -3.14
CA VAL A 71 -2.41 2.36 -3.67
C VAL A 71 -0.91 2.67 -3.64
N ARG A 72 -0.51 3.91 -3.95
CA ARG A 72 0.90 4.32 -3.96
C ARG A 72 1.49 4.40 -2.55
N LEU A 73 0.70 4.78 -1.55
CA LEU A 73 1.09 4.78 -0.14
C LEU A 73 1.19 3.36 0.40
N MET A 74 0.25 2.47 0.07
CA MET A 74 0.30 1.05 0.43
C MET A 74 1.55 0.38 -0.16
N VAL A 75 1.80 0.53 -1.46
CA VAL A 75 3.01 -0.02 -2.12
C VAL A 75 4.29 0.58 -1.52
N GLY A 76 4.28 1.85 -1.16
CA GLY A 76 5.41 2.50 -0.50
C GLY A 76 5.74 1.91 0.87
N ALA A 77 4.72 1.62 1.69
CA ALA A 77 4.89 0.97 2.98
C ALA A 77 5.41 -0.47 2.83
N LEU A 78 4.84 -1.25 1.90
CA LEU A 78 5.30 -2.61 1.61
C LEU A 78 6.76 -2.64 1.18
N ALA A 79 7.17 -1.74 0.28
CA ALA A 79 8.54 -1.66 -0.18
C ALA A 79 9.52 -1.27 0.94
N ARG A 80 9.10 -0.47 1.93
CA ARG A 80 9.92 -0.16 3.10
C ARG A 80 10.10 -1.35 4.02
N CYS A 81 9.02 -2.06 4.33
CA CYS A 81 9.05 -3.26 5.16
C CYS A 81 9.96 -4.32 4.52
N ALA A 82 9.76 -4.59 3.23
CA ALA A 82 10.55 -5.54 2.46
C ALA A 82 12.05 -5.20 2.36
N ARG A 83 12.43 -3.95 2.63
CA ARG A 83 13.82 -3.46 2.65
C ARG A 83 14.39 -3.31 4.07
N GLY A 84 13.64 -3.72 5.11
CA GLY A 84 14.04 -3.55 6.51
C GLY A 84 14.08 -2.08 6.97
N GLN A 85 13.38 -1.17 6.28
CA GLN A 85 13.32 0.26 6.62
C GLN A 85 12.11 0.62 7.50
N ALA A 86 11.34 -0.39 7.87
CA ALA A 86 10.14 -0.34 8.69
C ALA A 86 10.10 -1.63 9.51
N ALA A 87 9.55 -1.58 10.70
CA ALA A 87 9.39 -2.76 11.53
C ALA A 87 8.32 -3.70 10.92
N PRO A 88 8.49 -5.03 11.00
CA PRO A 88 7.40 -5.95 10.73
C PRO A 88 6.18 -5.61 11.61
N GLY A 89 4.99 -5.61 11.03
CA GLY A 89 3.74 -5.21 11.67
C GLY A 89 3.39 -3.72 11.54
N GLU A 90 4.26 -2.89 10.96
CA GLU A 90 3.99 -1.46 10.77
C GLU A 90 2.70 -1.23 9.96
N VAL A 91 2.42 -2.06 8.95
CA VAL A 91 1.18 -1.91 8.16
C VAL A 91 -0.05 -2.08 9.04
N ARG A 92 -0.09 -3.13 9.86
CA ARG A 92 -1.20 -3.38 10.79
C ARG A 92 -1.35 -2.24 11.79
N GLN A 93 -0.25 -1.82 12.41
CA GLN A 93 -0.26 -0.72 13.37
C GLN A 93 -0.84 0.57 12.77
N ARG A 94 -0.53 0.86 11.50
CA ARG A 94 -1.04 2.04 10.80
C ARG A 94 -2.53 1.94 10.45
N LEU A 95 -3.05 0.73 10.24
CA LEU A 95 -4.49 0.50 10.05
C LEU A 95 -5.25 0.64 11.38
N GLU A 96 -4.69 0.10 12.47
CA GLU A 96 -5.31 0.13 13.80
C GLU A 96 -5.22 1.49 14.49
N SER A 97 -4.18 2.28 14.19
CA SER A 97 -3.95 3.59 14.80
C SER A 97 -3.53 4.66 13.77
N PRO A 98 -4.43 5.08 12.86
CA PRO A 98 -4.08 5.99 11.77
C PRO A 98 -3.54 7.35 12.24
N ALA A 99 -4.10 7.89 13.33
CA ALA A 99 -3.71 9.17 13.91
C ALA A 99 -2.27 9.19 14.45
N GLN A 100 -1.72 8.02 14.81
CA GLN A 100 -0.36 7.89 15.35
C GLN A 100 0.69 7.66 14.26
N THR A 101 0.29 7.63 12.98
CA THR A 101 1.22 7.36 11.87
C THR A 101 2.18 8.55 11.69
N PRO A 102 3.50 8.35 11.88
CA PRO A 102 4.48 9.42 11.72
C PRO A 102 4.58 9.85 10.26
N ALA A 103 4.86 11.13 10.02
CA ALA A 103 5.02 11.67 8.66
C ALA A 103 6.12 10.94 7.88
N THR A 104 7.18 10.50 8.57
CA THR A 104 8.28 9.73 7.99
C THR A 104 7.83 8.39 7.42
N ALA A 105 6.74 7.77 7.91
CA ALA A 105 6.20 6.51 7.39
C ALA A 105 5.33 6.70 6.13
N ARG A 106 4.95 7.94 5.79
CA ARG A 106 4.13 8.27 4.61
C ARG A 106 4.98 8.37 3.34
N PHE A 107 5.55 7.25 2.91
CA PHE A 107 6.31 7.17 1.66
C PHE A 107 5.38 6.87 0.47
N VAL A 108 5.33 7.76 -0.52
CA VAL A 108 4.48 7.60 -1.71
C VAL A 108 5.30 7.01 -2.84
N ALA A 109 5.00 5.77 -3.27
CA ALA A 109 5.63 5.17 -4.44
C ALA A 109 5.42 6.04 -5.69
N PRO A 110 6.33 6.07 -6.68
CA PRO A 110 6.14 6.85 -7.91
C PRO A 110 4.88 6.47 -8.70
N ALA A 111 4.29 7.43 -9.41
CA ALA A 111 3.07 7.18 -10.20
C ALA A 111 3.32 6.29 -11.43
N ALA A 112 4.54 6.34 -11.99
CA ALA A 112 4.90 5.69 -13.26
C ALA A 112 4.86 4.15 -13.23
N GLY A 113 4.52 3.54 -12.10
CA GLY A 113 4.34 2.10 -11.95
C GLY A 113 2.90 1.67 -11.64
N LEU A 114 1.96 2.61 -11.51
CA LEU A 114 0.55 2.31 -11.19
C LEU A 114 -0.29 2.28 -12.48
N TYR A 115 -1.11 1.24 -12.62
CA TYR A 115 -2.02 1.06 -13.74
C TYR A 115 -3.36 0.52 -13.24
N LEU A 116 -4.47 0.97 -13.83
CA LEU A 116 -5.78 0.36 -13.63
C LEU A 116 -5.88 -0.88 -14.52
N VAL A 117 -6.12 -2.04 -13.93
CA VAL A 117 -6.16 -3.32 -14.67
C VAL A 117 -7.56 -3.61 -15.21
N ARG A 118 -8.59 -3.53 -14.36
CA ARG A 118 -9.97 -3.86 -14.71
C ARG A 118 -10.94 -3.18 -13.75
N VAL A 119 -12.13 -2.85 -14.24
CA VAL A 119 -13.32 -2.49 -13.43
C VAL A 119 -14.34 -3.61 -13.62
N ARG A 120 -14.93 -4.09 -12.52
CA ARG A 120 -15.99 -5.11 -12.52
C ARG A 120 -17.32 -4.42 -12.17
N TYR A 121 -18.39 -4.86 -12.80
CA TYR A 121 -19.78 -4.40 -12.60
C TYR A 121 -20.62 -5.53 -12.03
#